data_AF-A0A7L5RUI1-F1
#
_entry.id   AF-A0A7L5RUI1-F1
#
_cell.length_a   1.000
_cell.length_b   1.000
_cell.length_c   1.000
_cell.angle_alpha   90.00
_cell.angle_beta   90.00
_cell.angle_gamma   90.00
#
_symmetry.space_group_name_H-M   'P 1'
#
loop_
_entity.id
_entity.type
_entity.pdbx_description
1 polymer ?
#
loop_
_entity_poly.entity_id
_entity_poly.type
_entity_poly.pdbx_seq_one_letter_code
_entity_poly.pdbx_strand_id
1 'polypeptide(L)'
;MGQWLDTLTTWLATHPEWLGIVLFVAACIECLAIVGLLVPGTVLLFTIAMLAGGGALTLLQTLLLGYAGGLLGDLLSYALGRRYHQGIKRLPVLRNHPQWLIRAEHYFANYGVASLLVGRFIGPLRPMLPMTAGMLDMPFIRFLLVSLVSSAGWSVAYLMPGWSAGAALHLPLPEGFWADTAVIAVILLVMIGGIVHGSLRQMRWASVLSSLLAMLALAGLFIGWPHFHAFDQGLLAVTQDERHPLLDHLMMVITRFGDFHAQLLVAILLCLLLLALRQWRALLFAGSTLLGTALGNAAFKAFFARTRPEVLIDPLQTFSFPSGHSSASFAFFLALGVLAGRGQPPRMRLTWLLLASLPAAVIASSRVYLGVHWPTDVIAGALLASSACAISLVLVQWRTPLQPLSARTWTIILPTCLLLLCTYTAWTSPGNQQLYRYEAVEQPPQVSGDRLEKAHP
;
A
#
# COMPACT_ATOMS: atom_id res chain seq x y z
N MET A 1 -7.64 26.24 -15.82
CA MET A 1 -6.91 24.98 -15.58
C MET A 1 -7.28 23.90 -16.59
N GLY A 2 -8.57 23.63 -16.83
CA GLY A 2 -9.04 22.60 -17.77
C GLY A 2 -8.40 22.69 -19.16
N GLN A 3 -8.54 23.83 -19.85
CA GLN A 3 -8.02 23.98 -21.22
C GLN A 3 -6.51 23.67 -21.40
N TRP A 4 -5.66 24.01 -20.42
CA TRP A 4 -4.23 23.68 -20.50
C TRP A 4 -3.98 22.19 -20.31
N LEU A 5 -4.67 21.57 -19.35
CA LEU A 5 -4.61 20.12 -19.13
C LEU A 5 -5.13 19.38 -20.35
N ASP A 6 -6.26 19.82 -20.92
CA ASP A 6 -6.86 19.21 -22.11
C ASP A 6 -5.91 19.30 -23.32
N THR A 7 -5.24 20.44 -23.49
CA THR A 7 -4.24 20.61 -24.56
C THR A 7 -3.05 19.69 -24.36
N LEU A 8 -2.54 19.60 -23.12
CA LEU A 8 -1.41 18.75 -22.77
C LEU A 8 -1.75 17.25 -22.95
N THR A 9 -2.91 16.80 -22.46
CA THR A 9 -3.34 15.40 -22.58
C THR A 9 -3.57 15.02 -24.04
N THR A 10 -4.18 15.89 -24.84
CA THR A 10 -4.36 15.67 -26.29
C THR A 10 -3.01 15.58 -27.00
N TRP A 11 -2.06 16.45 -26.65
CA TRP A 11 -0.72 16.41 -27.23
C TRP A 11 0.04 15.13 -26.84
N LEU A 12 -0.02 14.74 -25.56
CA LEU A 12 0.60 13.51 -25.06
C LEU A 12 0.00 12.25 -25.69
N ALA A 13 -1.31 12.24 -25.96
CA ALA A 13 -1.97 11.13 -26.65
C ALA A 13 -1.49 10.97 -28.10
N THR A 14 -1.02 12.04 -28.73
CA THR A 14 -0.47 12.01 -30.11
C THR A 14 1.05 11.77 -30.15
N HIS A 15 1.74 11.97 -29.02
CA HIS A 15 3.21 11.85 -28.90
C HIS A 15 3.61 11.00 -27.67
N PRO A 16 3.29 9.69 -27.67
CA PRO A 16 3.50 8.81 -26.52
C PRO A 16 4.97 8.68 -26.11
N GLU A 17 5.92 8.91 -27.01
CA GLU A 17 7.36 8.88 -26.74
C GLU A 17 7.81 9.95 -25.73
N TRP A 18 7.08 11.06 -25.61
CA TRP A 18 7.37 12.12 -24.66
C TRP A 18 6.75 11.90 -23.28
N LEU A 19 5.83 10.95 -23.16
CA LEU A 19 5.05 10.72 -21.94
C LEU A 19 5.95 10.41 -20.74
N GLY A 20 7.00 9.60 -20.94
CA GLY A 20 7.95 9.27 -19.89
C GLY A 20 8.74 10.47 -19.38
N ILE A 21 9.17 11.35 -20.29
CA ILE A 21 9.90 12.59 -19.95
C ILE A 21 8.97 13.54 -19.21
N VAL A 22 7.74 13.73 -19.70
CA VAL A 22 6.76 14.62 -19.08
C VAL A 22 6.37 14.12 -17.70
N LEU A 23 6.19 12.82 -17.50
CA LEU A 23 5.96 12.21 -16.19
C LEU A 23 7.12 12.49 -15.22
N PHE A 24 8.35 12.26 -15.66
CA PHE A 24 9.56 12.50 -14.85
C PHE A 24 9.66 13.98 -14.43
N VAL A 25 9.49 14.91 -15.38
CA VAL A 25 9.57 16.35 -15.13
C VAL A 25 8.43 16.81 -14.23
N ALA A 26 7.20 16.35 -14.48
CA ALA A 26 6.05 16.67 -13.63
C ALA A 26 6.27 16.18 -12.19
N ALA A 27 6.79 14.96 -12.01
CA ALA A 27 7.11 14.42 -10.68
C ALA A 27 8.21 15.22 -9.98
N CYS A 28 9.23 15.65 -10.73
CA CYS A 28 10.29 16.51 -10.22
C CYS A 28 9.77 17.88 -9.76
N ILE A 29 8.97 18.53 -10.59
CA ILE A 29 8.35 19.84 -10.30
C ILE A 29 7.44 19.76 -9.07
N GLU A 30 6.63 18.70 -8.98
CA GLU A 30 5.70 18.49 -7.87
C GLU A 30 6.41 18.31 -6.51
N CYS A 31 7.63 17.78 -6.53
CA CYS A 31 8.47 17.59 -5.35
C CYS A 31 9.43 18.75 -5.09
N LEU A 32 9.59 19.66 -6.06
CA LEU A 32 10.49 20.79 -5.96
C LEU A 32 9.91 21.87 -5.02
N ALA A 33 10.75 22.37 -4.12
CA ALA A 33 10.39 23.41 -3.17
C ALA A 33 9.83 24.65 -3.88
N ILE A 34 8.75 25.20 -3.31
CA ILE A 34 8.00 26.39 -3.75
C ILE A 34 7.18 26.10 -5.01
N VAL A 35 7.78 25.50 -6.04
CA VAL A 35 7.12 25.21 -7.31
C VAL A 35 5.99 24.19 -7.13
N GLY A 36 6.25 23.08 -6.44
CA GLY A 36 5.25 22.05 -6.15
C GLY A 36 4.15 22.47 -5.17
N LEU A 37 4.19 23.70 -4.65
CA LEU A 37 3.11 24.29 -3.87
C LEU A 37 2.20 25.20 -4.73
N LEU A 38 2.76 25.80 -5.78
CA LEU A 38 2.05 26.68 -6.70
C LEU A 38 1.33 25.89 -7.81
N VAL A 39 1.96 24.81 -8.27
CA VAL A 39 1.40 23.93 -9.30
C VAL A 39 0.67 22.79 -8.61
N PRO A 40 -0.64 22.59 -8.84
CA PRO A 40 -1.35 21.41 -8.34
C PRO A 40 -0.95 20.18 -9.17
N GLY A 41 0.22 19.62 -8.92
CA GLY A 41 0.73 18.51 -9.69
C GLY A 41 0.08 17.18 -9.35
N THR A 42 -0.68 17.04 -8.26
CA THR A 42 -1.38 15.78 -7.93
C THR A 42 -2.39 15.37 -9.00
N VAL A 43 -3.20 16.31 -9.48
CA VAL A 43 -4.17 16.08 -10.56
C VAL A 43 -3.44 15.82 -11.88
N LEU A 44 -2.40 16.61 -12.16
CA LEU A 44 -1.58 16.44 -13.36
C LEU A 44 -0.91 15.06 -13.41
N LEU A 45 -0.28 14.63 -12.33
CA LEU A 45 0.36 13.32 -12.20
C LEU A 45 -0.65 12.20 -12.34
N PHE A 46 -1.84 12.33 -11.75
CA PHE A 46 -2.90 11.36 -11.93
C PHE A 46 -3.29 11.24 -13.42
N THR A 47 -3.49 12.38 -14.11
CA THR A 47 -3.85 12.36 -15.53
C THR A 47 -2.74 11.79 -16.42
N ILE A 48 -1.48 12.13 -16.17
CA ILE A 48 -0.34 11.58 -16.93
C ILE A 48 -0.20 10.08 -16.66
N ALA A 49 -0.35 9.65 -15.40
CA ALA A 49 -0.32 8.25 -15.03
C ALA A 49 -1.47 7.46 -15.69
N MET A 50 -2.67 8.03 -15.76
CA MET A 50 -3.81 7.44 -16.48
C MET A 50 -3.54 7.28 -17.97
N LEU A 51 -2.96 8.28 -18.63
CA LEU A 51 -2.53 8.13 -20.03
C LEU A 51 -1.44 7.06 -20.18
N ALA A 52 -0.50 6.99 -19.24
CA ALA A 52 0.55 5.96 -19.21
C ALA A 52 -0.03 4.55 -19.12
N GLY A 53 -1.06 4.37 -18.27
CA GLY A 53 -1.79 3.11 -18.13
C GLY A 53 -2.60 2.69 -19.34
N GLY A 54 -2.83 3.59 -20.30
CA GLY A 54 -3.52 3.25 -21.56
C GLY A 54 -2.68 2.45 -22.57
N GLY A 55 -1.59 1.83 -22.11
CA GLY A 55 -0.66 1.05 -22.94
C GLY A 55 0.59 1.80 -23.41
N ALA A 56 0.79 3.06 -22.99
CA ALA A 56 1.96 3.85 -23.39
C ALA A 56 3.21 3.56 -22.56
N LEU A 57 3.06 3.30 -21.25
CA LEU A 57 4.16 2.92 -20.36
C LEU A 57 3.70 1.82 -19.40
N THR A 58 4.57 0.83 -19.17
CA THR A 58 4.29 -0.24 -18.19
C THR A 58 4.24 0.31 -16.77
N LEU A 59 3.62 -0.42 -15.83
CA LEU A 59 3.56 -0.01 -14.42
C LEU A 59 4.95 0.29 -13.86
N LEU A 60 5.90 -0.60 -14.13
CA LEU A 60 7.26 -0.50 -13.60
C LEU A 60 7.96 0.75 -14.13
N GLN A 61 7.84 1.05 -15.42
CA GLN A 61 8.43 2.26 -16.02
C GLN A 61 7.84 3.52 -15.39
N THR A 62 6.50 3.57 -15.26
CA THR A 62 5.78 4.68 -14.67
C THR A 62 6.24 4.93 -13.22
N LEU A 63 6.32 3.88 -12.41
CA LEU A 63 6.76 3.97 -11.02
C LEU A 63 8.24 4.38 -10.89
N LEU A 64 9.13 3.85 -11.74
CA LEU A 64 10.55 4.18 -11.72
C LEU A 64 10.83 5.62 -12.17
N LEU A 65 10.17 6.09 -13.23
CA LEU A 65 10.29 7.47 -13.72
C LEU A 65 9.75 8.46 -12.68
N GLY A 66 8.57 8.18 -12.12
CA GLY A 66 8.00 8.97 -11.03
C GLY A 66 8.88 9.03 -9.80
N TYR A 67 9.45 7.88 -9.40
CA TYR A 67 10.38 7.76 -8.29
C TYR A 67 11.65 8.58 -8.52
N ALA A 68 12.27 8.44 -9.69
CA ALA A 68 13.49 9.15 -10.05
C ALA A 68 13.26 10.66 -10.13
N GLY A 69 12.14 11.10 -10.74
CA GLY A 69 11.76 12.51 -10.80
C GLY A 69 11.50 13.10 -9.41
N GLY A 70 10.72 12.40 -8.59
CA GLY A 70 10.43 12.82 -7.22
C GLY A 70 11.68 12.89 -6.33
N LEU A 71 12.60 11.93 -6.47
CA LEU A 71 13.88 11.92 -5.75
C LEU A 71 14.79 13.07 -6.20
N LEU A 72 14.84 13.36 -7.50
CA LEU A 72 15.59 14.51 -8.02
C LEU A 72 15.03 15.83 -7.47
N GLY A 73 13.70 15.98 -7.44
CA GLY A 73 13.04 17.17 -6.87
C GLY A 73 13.37 17.37 -5.38
N ASP A 74 13.40 16.29 -4.60
CA ASP A 74 13.81 16.30 -3.19
C ASP A 74 15.28 16.72 -3.04
N LEU A 75 16.18 16.15 -3.84
CA LEU A 75 17.61 16.46 -3.83
C LEU A 75 17.88 17.93 -4.17
N LEU A 76 17.21 18.45 -5.20
CA LEU A 76 17.30 19.86 -5.59
C LEU A 76 16.79 20.79 -4.48
N SER A 77 15.67 20.41 -3.84
CA SER A 77 15.09 21.15 -2.72
C SER A 77 16.03 21.16 -1.50
N TYR A 78 16.63 20.02 -1.17
CA TYR A 78 17.64 19.91 -0.11
C TYR A 78 18.88 20.74 -0.42
N ALA A 79 19.39 20.67 -1.65
CA ALA A 79 20.55 21.46 -2.09
C ALA A 79 20.26 22.97 -2.03
N LEU A 80 19.04 23.39 -2.40
CA LEU A 80 18.58 24.77 -2.24
C LEU A 80 18.55 25.17 -0.75
N GLY A 81 17.98 24.31 0.09
CA GLY A 81 17.99 24.38 1.55
C GLY A 81 19.38 24.69 2.11
N ARG A 82 20.33 23.85 1.72
CA ARG A 82 21.71 23.87 2.20
C ARG A 82 22.57 24.96 1.58
N ARG A 83 22.26 25.44 0.39
CA ARG A 83 23.00 26.56 -0.22
C ARG A 83 22.64 27.88 0.43
N TYR A 84 21.35 28.12 0.68
CA TYR A 84 20.86 29.43 1.11
C TYR A 84 20.64 29.55 2.63
N HIS A 85 20.57 28.44 3.38
CA HIS A 85 20.35 28.43 4.83
C HIS A 85 19.26 29.43 5.26
N GLN A 86 19.57 30.33 6.21
CA GLN A 86 18.66 31.38 6.69
C GLN A 86 18.25 32.40 5.61
N GLY A 87 19.01 32.50 4.51
CA GLY A 87 18.72 33.37 3.37
C GLY A 87 17.46 32.98 2.59
N ILE A 88 16.95 31.75 2.77
CA ILE A 88 15.70 31.27 2.16
C ILE A 88 14.50 32.13 2.58
N LYS A 89 14.52 32.64 3.81
CA LYS A 89 13.48 33.54 4.36
C LYS A 89 13.37 34.86 3.57
N ARG A 90 14.41 35.22 2.80
CA ARG A 90 14.46 36.44 1.99
C ARG A 90 13.89 36.25 0.57
N LEU A 91 13.62 35.01 0.14
CA LEU A 91 12.99 34.77 -1.16
C LEU A 91 11.61 35.44 -1.21
N PRO A 92 11.25 36.14 -2.30
CA PRO A 92 10.05 36.98 -2.34
C PRO A 92 8.77 36.21 -2.03
N VAL A 93 8.67 34.95 -2.49
CA VAL A 93 7.52 34.08 -2.22
C VAL A 93 7.43 33.67 -0.75
N LEU A 94 8.55 33.27 -0.14
CA LEU A 94 8.57 32.83 1.26
C LEU A 94 8.51 34.00 2.25
N ARG A 95 8.95 35.20 1.83
CA ARG A 95 8.78 36.45 2.57
C ARG A 95 7.30 36.83 2.69
N ASN A 96 6.54 36.64 1.61
CA ASN A 96 5.10 36.93 1.58
C ASN A 96 4.27 35.84 2.30
N HIS A 97 4.77 34.60 2.36
CA HIS A 97 4.11 33.47 3.02
C HIS A 97 5.04 32.71 4.00
N PRO A 98 5.51 33.36 5.09
CA PRO A 98 6.47 32.75 6.02
C PRO A 98 5.88 31.54 6.76
N GLN A 99 4.55 31.49 6.87
CA GLN A 99 3.79 30.40 7.47
C GLN A 99 4.10 29.01 6.90
N TRP A 100 4.44 28.88 5.61
CA TRP A 100 4.74 27.57 5.01
C TRP A 100 6.06 27.01 5.56
N LEU A 101 7.07 27.86 5.68
CA LEU A 101 8.37 27.49 6.24
C LEU A 101 8.27 27.25 7.75
N ILE A 102 7.58 28.11 8.49
CA ILE A 102 7.41 27.98 9.95
C ILE A 102 6.71 26.66 10.30
N ARG A 103 5.66 26.28 9.55
CA ARG A 103 4.98 24.99 9.76
C ARG A 103 5.91 23.80 9.49
N ALA A 104 6.74 23.88 8.44
CA ALA A 104 7.71 22.85 8.13
C ALA A 104 8.81 22.76 9.21
N GLU A 105 9.34 23.89 9.70
CA GLU A 105 10.28 23.96 10.82
C GLU A 105 9.70 23.33 12.09
N HIS A 106 8.48 23.72 12.50
CA HIS A 106 7.79 23.15 13.67
C HIS A 106 7.54 21.65 13.51
N TYR A 107 7.14 21.21 12.32
CA TYR A 107 6.90 19.79 12.06
C TYR A 107 8.22 18.99 12.11
N PHE A 108 9.30 19.54 11.56
CA PHE A 108 10.62 18.94 11.62
C PHE A 108 11.18 18.91 13.05
N ALA A 109 10.94 19.94 13.86
CA ALA A 109 11.33 19.97 15.27
C ALA A 109 10.62 18.90 16.11
N ASN A 110 9.34 18.63 15.82
CA ASN A 110 8.54 17.66 16.57
C ASN A 110 8.77 16.20 16.15
N TYR A 111 9.02 15.94 14.87
CA TYR A 111 9.10 14.58 14.32
C TYR A 111 10.48 14.19 13.78
N GLY A 112 11.43 15.14 13.73
CA GLY A 112 12.80 14.90 13.25
C GLY A 112 12.83 14.24 11.88
N VAL A 113 13.59 13.16 11.76
CA VAL A 113 13.75 12.39 10.51
C VAL A 113 12.43 11.79 10.01
N ALA A 114 11.52 11.39 10.92
CA ALA A 114 10.23 10.82 10.54
C ALA A 114 9.33 11.84 9.81
N SER A 115 9.61 13.14 9.96
CA SER A 115 8.89 14.19 9.24
C SER A 115 9.05 14.07 7.72
N LEU A 116 10.23 13.68 7.22
CA LEU A 116 10.50 13.51 5.79
C LEU A 116 9.77 12.31 5.19
N LEU A 117 9.55 11.28 6.00
CA LEU A 117 8.87 10.05 5.57
C LEU A 117 7.35 10.25 5.52
N VAL A 118 6.77 10.78 6.60
CA VAL A 118 5.31 10.93 6.73
C VAL A 118 4.80 12.23 6.12
N GLY A 119 5.55 13.32 6.30
CA GLY A 119 5.15 14.66 5.85
C GLY A 119 5.08 14.80 4.33
N ARG A 120 5.68 13.86 3.58
CA ARG A 120 5.57 13.77 2.12
C ARG A 120 4.14 13.54 1.63
N PHE A 121 3.28 12.94 2.47
CA PHE A 121 1.87 12.71 2.17
C PHE A 121 0.95 13.86 2.64
N ILE A 122 1.53 14.93 3.19
CA ILE A 122 0.80 16.09 3.69
C ILE A 122 0.99 17.24 2.69
N GLY A 123 -0.05 17.51 1.89
CA GLY A 123 0.01 18.39 0.71
C GLY A 123 0.88 19.66 0.86
N PRO A 124 0.53 20.62 1.74
CA PRO A 124 1.28 21.89 1.83
C PRO A 124 2.69 21.76 2.42
N LEU A 125 2.99 20.68 3.15
CA LEU A 125 4.29 20.48 3.79
C LEU A 125 5.27 19.71 2.90
N ARG A 126 4.76 18.85 2.01
CA ARG A 126 5.56 17.95 1.17
C ARG A 126 6.77 18.61 0.49
N PRO A 127 6.61 19.64 -0.37
CA PRO A 127 7.75 20.23 -1.09
C PRO A 127 8.66 21.08 -0.18
N MET A 128 8.22 21.44 1.03
CA MET A 128 9.00 22.27 1.96
C MET A 128 9.95 21.44 2.82
N LEU A 129 9.59 20.21 3.17
CA LEU A 129 10.35 19.41 4.13
C LEU A 129 11.80 19.08 3.68
N PRO A 130 12.06 18.69 2.42
CA PRO A 130 13.44 18.49 1.95
C PRO A 130 14.27 19.78 2.02
N MET A 131 13.67 20.93 1.69
CA MET A 131 14.31 22.24 1.78
C MET A 131 14.62 22.61 3.24
N THR A 132 13.67 22.40 4.16
CA THR A 132 13.88 22.62 5.60
C THR A 132 14.98 21.70 6.14
N ALA A 133 15.05 20.44 5.71
CA ALA A 133 16.12 19.53 6.11
C ALA A 133 17.51 20.01 5.67
N GLY A 134 17.62 20.56 4.46
CA GLY A 134 18.87 21.19 3.98
C GLY A 134 19.21 22.48 4.73
N MET A 135 18.21 23.31 5.03
CA MET A 135 18.37 24.56 5.78
C MET A 135 18.84 24.33 7.22
N LEU A 136 18.45 23.21 7.83
CA LEU A 136 18.83 22.81 9.19
C LEU A 136 20.09 21.92 9.23
N ASP A 137 20.89 21.90 8.16
CA ASP A 137 22.16 21.16 8.07
C ASP A 137 22.06 19.65 8.36
N MET A 138 20.94 19.03 7.98
CA MET A 138 20.81 17.58 8.11
C MET A 138 21.89 16.85 7.29
N PRO A 139 22.59 15.83 7.82
CA PRO A 139 23.60 15.08 7.07
C PRO A 139 23.04 14.47 5.78
N PHE A 140 23.75 14.67 4.66
CA PHE A 140 23.29 14.26 3.32
C PHE A 140 22.91 12.78 3.23
N ILE A 141 23.73 11.89 3.79
CA ILE A 141 23.45 10.44 3.75
C ILE A 141 22.16 10.10 4.49
N ARG A 142 21.90 10.73 5.65
CA ARG A 142 20.66 10.52 6.40
C ARG A 142 19.45 11.02 5.61
N PHE A 143 19.57 12.17 4.97
CA PHE A 143 18.52 12.72 4.12
C PHE A 143 18.25 11.79 2.92
N LEU A 144 19.30 11.39 2.22
CA LEU A 144 19.22 10.53 1.03
C LEU A 144 18.53 9.20 1.36
N LEU A 145 18.96 8.49 2.41
CA LEU A 145 18.37 7.21 2.79
C LEU A 145 16.86 7.30 3.06
N VAL A 146 16.42 8.39 3.71
CA VAL A 146 15.00 8.60 4.03
C VAL A 146 14.21 9.01 2.79
N SER A 147 14.81 9.84 1.92
CA SER A 147 14.19 10.27 0.65
C SER A 147 14.07 9.13 -0.36
N LEU A 148 15.02 8.17 -0.39
CA LEU A 148 14.89 6.95 -1.19
C LEU A 148 13.64 6.16 -0.78
N VAL A 149 13.42 5.95 0.52
CA VAL A 149 12.25 5.20 1.01
C VAL A 149 10.95 5.99 0.81
N SER A 150 10.94 7.29 1.13
CA SER A 150 9.73 8.11 1.04
C SER A 150 9.31 8.39 -0.39
N SER A 151 10.26 8.61 -1.32
CA SER A 151 9.99 8.79 -2.74
C SER A 151 9.41 7.52 -3.36
N ALA A 152 9.90 6.34 -2.97
CA ALA A 152 9.36 5.07 -3.46
C ALA A 152 7.89 4.89 -3.04
N GLY A 153 7.59 5.12 -1.75
CA GLY A 153 6.21 5.06 -1.25
C GLY A 153 5.29 6.10 -1.88
N TRP A 154 5.81 7.31 -2.14
CA TRP A 154 5.06 8.36 -2.81
C TRP A 154 4.75 8.05 -4.27
N SER A 155 5.72 7.53 -5.03
CA SER A 155 5.53 7.14 -6.43
C SER A 155 4.41 6.12 -6.56
N VAL A 156 4.42 5.08 -5.71
CA VAL A 156 3.36 4.08 -5.63
C VAL A 156 2.02 4.73 -5.28
N ALA A 157 1.95 5.53 -4.22
CA ALA A 157 0.68 6.09 -3.74
C ALA A 157 0.02 7.07 -4.72
N TYR A 158 0.79 7.86 -5.47
CA TYR A 158 0.26 8.90 -6.36
C TYR A 158 0.09 8.44 -7.81
N LEU A 159 0.94 7.52 -8.30
CA LEU A 159 0.91 7.11 -9.71
C LEU A 159 0.08 5.84 -9.92
N MET A 160 0.12 4.88 -8.99
CA MET A 160 -0.62 3.61 -9.15
C MET A 160 -2.12 3.84 -9.38
N PRO A 161 -2.86 4.69 -8.63
CA PRO A 161 -4.29 4.86 -8.85
C PRO A 161 -4.63 5.42 -10.24
N GLY A 162 -3.86 6.40 -10.73
CA GLY A 162 -4.06 6.99 -12.04
C GLY A 162 -3.77 5.96 -13.14
N TRP A 163 -2.63 5.30 -13.03
CA TRP A 163 -2.21 4.30 -13.99
C TRP A 163 -3.16 3.09 -14.04
N SER A 164 -3.63 2.58 -12.90
CA SER A 164 -4.58 1.46 -12.87
C SER A 164 -5.94 1.86 -13.44
N ALA A 165 -6.38 3.12 -13.25
CA ALA A 165 -7.56 3.64 -13.91
C ALA A 165 -7.39 3.68 -15.44
N GLY A 166 -6.20 4.08 -15.92
CA GLY A 166 -5.84 4.01 -17.35
C GLY A 166 -5.95 2.59 -17.91
N ALA A 167 -5.28 1.63 -17.26
CA ALA A 167 -5.30 0.22 -17.67
C ALA A 167 -6.73 -0.35 -17.67
N ALA A 168 -7.51 -0.06 -16.63
CA ALA A 168 -8.91 -0.49 -16.52
C ALA A 168 -9.83 0.09 -17.61
N LEU A 169 -9.53 1.26 -18.17
CA LEU A 169 -10.32 1.85 -19.25
C LEU A 169 -9.98 1.26 -20.63
N HIS A 170 -8.79 0.69 -20.81
CA HIS A 170 -8.35 0.10 -22.07
C HIS A 170 -8.67 -1.39 -22.19
N LEU A 171 -8.71 -2.12 -21.07
CA LEU A 171 -9.04 -3.53 -21.07
C LEU A 171 -10.55 -3.76 -21.25
N PRO A 172 -10.97 -4.83 -21.96
CA PRO A 172 -12.38 -5.19 -22.10
C PRO A 172 -12.90 -5.78 -20.78
N LEU A 173 -13.21 -4.89 -19.83
CA LEU A 173 -13.69 -5.30 -18.50
C LEU A 173 -15.12 -5.83 -18.54
N PRO A 174 -15.48 -6.77 -17.64
CA PRO A 174 -16.84 -7.29 -17.57
C PRO A 174 -17.87 -6.19 -17.29
N GLU A 175 -19.07 -6.36 -17.84
CA GLU A 175 -20.21 -5.49 -17.52
C GLU A 175 -20.46 -5.49 -16.01
N GLY A 176 -20.63 -4.30 -15.41
CA GLY A 176 -20.83 -4.14 -13.97
C GLY A 176 -19.56 -3.95 -13.14
N PHE A 177 -18.35 -4.07 -13.70
CA PHE A 177 -17.08 -3.88 -12.98
C PHE A 177 -17.05 -2.58 -12.15
N TRP A 178 -17.42 -1.45 -12.77
CA TRP A 178 -17.41 -0.15 -12.10
C TRP A 178 -18.47 -0.03 -11.01
N ALA A 179 -19.63 -0.67 -11.18
CA ALA A 179 -20.68 -0.69 -10.17
C ALA A 179 -20.25 -1.50 -8.94
N ASP A 180 -19.71 -2.71 -9.15
CA ASP A 180 -19.18 -3.55 -8.08
C ASP A 180 -18.03 -2.86 -7.33
N THR A 181 -17.10 -2.25 -8.08
CA THR A 181 -15.99 -1.48 -7.53
C THR A 181 -16.49 -0.35 -6.65
N ALA A 182 -17.52 0.39 -7.11
CA ALA A 182 -18.11 1.48 -6.35
C ALA A 182 -18.76 0.97 -5.05
N VAL A 183 -19.50 -0.15 -5.10
CA VAL A 183 -20.13 -0.75 -3.92
C VAL A 183 -19.09 -1.16 -2.89
N ILE A 184 -18.04 -1.89 -3.29
CA ILE A 184 -16.96 -2.32 -2.39
C ILE A 184 -16.23 -1.10 -1.82
N ALA A 185 -15.90 -0.11 -2.66
CA ALA A 185 -15.24 1.11 -2.23
C ALA A 185 -16.07 1.88 -1.20
N VAL A 186 -17.39 2.00 -1.40
CA VAL A 186 -18.30 2.65 -0.45
C VAL A 186 -18.35 1.88 0.87
N ILE A 187 -18.46 0.55 0.86
CA ILE A 187 -18.46 -0.27 2.08
C ILE A 187 -17.17 -0.03 2.89
N LEU A 188 -16.01 -0.11 2.23
CA LEU A 188 -14.71 0.11 2.87
C LEU A 188 -14.55 1.55 3.37
N LEU A 189 -15.01 2.55 2.60
CA LEU A 189 -14.94 3.95 2.97
C LEU A 189 -15.85 4.28 4.16
N VAL A 190 -17.07 3.72 4.21
CA VAL A 190 -17.97 3.86 5.36
C VAL A 190 -17.36 3.21 6.60
N MET A 191 -16.77 2.01 6.46
CA MET A 191 -16.10 1.33 7.57
C MET A 191 -14.90 2.15 8.08
N ILE A 192 -13.95 2.48 7.21
CA ILE A 192 -12.74 3.23 7.59
C ILE A 192 -13.10 4.62 8.10
N GLY A 193 -14.01 5.32 7.41
CA GLY A 193 -14.51 6.64 7.78
C GLY A 193 -15.18 6.63 9.16
N GLY A 194 -16.01 5.64 9.45
CA GLY A 194 -16.63 5.46 10.76
C GLY A 194 -15.61 5.19 11.87
N ILE A 195 -14.60 4.34 11.61
CA ILE A 195 -13.51 4.05 12.55
C ILE A 195 -12.67 5.31 12.82
N VAL A 196 -12.29 6.03 11.77
CA VAL A 196 -11.51 7.27 11.86
C VAL A 196 -12.31 8.34 12.60
N HIS A 197 -13.58 8.54 12.24
CA HIS A 197 -14.46 9.51 12.89
C HIS A 197 -14.63 9.19 14.38
N GLY A 198 -14.95 7.93 14.71
CA GLY A 198 -15.13 7.49 16.10
C GLY A 198 -13.86 7.64 16.94
N SER A 199 -12.70 7.33 16.36
CA SER A 199 -11.40 7.50 17.00
C SER A 199 -11.04 8.98 17.21
N LEU A 200 -11.19 9.82 16.18
CA LEU A 200 -10.88 11.26 16.27
C LEU A 200 -11.81 12.00 17.22
N ARG A 201 -13.09 11.63 17.26
CA ARG A 201 -14.09 12.16 18.21
C ARG A 201 -13.98 11.56 19.61
N GLN A 202 -13.06 10.62 19.82
CA GLN A 202 -12.83 9.94 21.10
C GLN A 202 -14.11 9.34 21.70
N MET A 203 -14.96 8.76 20.85
CA MET A 203 -16.22 8.17 21.28
C MET A 203 -15.94 6.99 22.23
N ARG A 204 -16.65 6.93 23.36
CA ARG A 204 -16.50 5.85 24.36
C ARG A 204 -16.74 4.45 23.76
N TRP A 205 -17.57 4.39 22.74
CA TRP A 205 -17.99 3.20 22.00
C TRP A 205 -17.24 3.03 20.69
N ALA A 206 -16.14 3.76 20.46
CA ALA A 206 -15.38 3.70 19.21
C ALA A 206 -14.94 2.28 18.84
N SER A 207 -14.42 1.48 19.79
CA SER A 207 -14.03 0.09 19.48
C SER A 207 -15.22 -0.82 19.18
N VAL A 208 -16.37 -0.58 19.81
CA VAL A 208 -17.61 -1.31 19.52
C VAL A 208 -18.11 -0.96 18.12
N LEU A 209 -18.12 0.35 17.78
CA LEU A 209 -18.44 0.82 16.44
C LEU A 209 -17.49 0.21 15.40
N SER A 210 -16.18 0.20 15.65
CA SER A 210 -15.20 -0.43 14.76
C SER A 210 -15.49 -1.91 14.54
N SER A 211 -15.84 -2.64 15.61
CA SER A 211 -16.20 -4.05 15.55
C SER A 211 -17.46 -4.26 14.71
N LEU A 212 -18.51 -3.48 14.96
CA LEU A 212 -19.77 -3.59 14.22
C LEU A 212 -19.58 -3.27 12.74
N LEU A 213 -18.88 -2.18 12.41
CA LEU A 213 -18.62 -1.80 11.03
C LEU A 213 -17.78 -2.85 10.28
N ALA A 214 -16.74 -3.39 10.91
CA ALA A 214 -15.91 -4.44 10.32
C ALA A 214 -16.71 -5.73 10.10
N MET A 215 -17.53 -6.13 11.07
CA MET A 215 -18.39 -7.31 10.94
C MET A 215 -19.48 -7.14 9.89
N LEU A 216 -20.10 -5.97 9.79
CA LEU A 216 -21.11 -5.67 8.76
C LEU A 216 -20.49 -5.69 7.37
N ALA A 217 -19.30 -5.10 7.20
CA ALA A 217 -18.57 -5.16 5.93
C ALA A 217 -18.20 -6.61 5.57
N LEU A 218 -17.72 -7.40 6.54
CA LEU A 218 -17.41 -8.82 6.33
C LEU A 218 -18.65 -9.63 5.95
N ALA A 219 -19.76 -9.45 6.67
CA ALA A 219 -21.02 -10.13 6.41
C ALA A 219 -21.59 -9.73 5.03
N GLY A 220 -21.53 -8.44 4.68
CA GLY A 220 -21.92 -7.94 3.37
C GLY A 220 -21.12 -8.61 2.25
N LEU A 221 -19.81 -8.78 2.44
CA LEU A 221 -18.96 -9.49 1.47
C LEU A 221 -19.24 -11.00 1.45
N PHE A 222 -19.49 -11.64 2.59
CA PHE A 222 -19.84 -13.06 2.68
C PHE A 222 -21.17 -13.40 2.00
N ILE A 223 -22.13 -12.49 2.03
CA ILE A 223 -23.42 -12.65 1.33
C ILE A 223 -23.28 -12.24 -0.14
N GLY A 224 -22.52 -11.17 -0.41
CA GLY A 224 -22.43 -10.52 -1.71
C GLY A 224 -21.37 -11.07 -2.66
N TRP A 225 -20.40 -11.88 -2.21
CA TRP A 225 -19.27 -12.30 -3.06
C TRP A 225 -19.67 -12.92 -4.42
N PRO A 226 -20.77 -13.69 -4.57
CA PRO A 226 -21.16 -14.21 -5.89
C PRO A 226 -21.57 -13.11 -6.88
N HIS A 227 -22.00 -11.95 -6.37
CA HIS A 227 -22.42 -10.80 -7.18
C HIS A 227 -21.23 -9.92 -7.59
N PHE A 228 -20.06 -10.06 -6.95
CA PHE A 228 -18.87 -9.25 -7.22
C PHE A 228 -17.91 -9.90 -8.24
N HIS A 229 -18.42 -10.78 -9.11
CA HIS A 229 -17.61 -11.50 -10.08
C HIS A 229 -16.98 -10.56 -11.11
N ALA A 230 -17.70 -9.52 -11.54
CA ALA A 230 -17.19 -8.54 -12.48
C ALA A 230 -16.01 -7.76 -11.88
N PHE A 231 -16.11 -7.33 -10.62
CA PHE A 231 -15.00 -6.74 -9.87
C PHE A 231 -13.79 -7.69 -9.78
N ASP A 232 -14.02 -8.93 -9.39
CA ASP A 232 -12.97 -9.93 -9.20
C ASP A 232 -12.21 -10.21 -10.50
N GLN A 233 -12.93 -10.46 -11.60
CA GLN A 233 -12.34 -10.70 -12.91
C GLN A 233 -11.64 -9.45 -13.45
N GLY A 234 -12.28 -8.28 -13.36
CA GLY A 234 -11.73 -7.07 -13.94
C GLY A 234 -10.44 -6.63 -13.25
N LEU A 235 -10.41 -6.65 -11.91
CA LEU A 235 -9.18 -6.29 -11.18
C LEU A 235 -8.09 -7.35 -11.35
N LEU A 236 -8.46 -8.63 -11.43
CA LEU A 236 -7.50 -9.69 -11.75
C LEU A 236 -6.91 -9.48 -13.16
N ALA A 237 -7.73 -9.18 -14.17
CA ALA A 237 -7.29 -8.91 -15.54
C ALA A 237 -6.30 -7.74 -15.61
N VAL A 238 -6.64 -6.60 -14.99
CA VAL A 238 -5.74 -5.43 -14.88
C VAL A 238 -4.41 -5.81 -14.23
N THR A 239 -4.44 -6.70 -13.24
CA THR A 239 -3.20 -7.11 -12.56
C THR A 239 -2.39 -8.12 -13.38
N GLN A 240 -3.05 -9.01 -14.13
CA GLN A 240 -2.38 -10.02 -14.96
C GLN A 240 -1.75 -9.44 -16.23
N ASP A 241 -2.36 -8.40 -16.82
CA ASP A 241 -1.82 -7.68 -17.98
C ASP A 241 -0.43 -7.08 -17.72
N GLU A 242 -0.13 -6.84 -16.45
CA GLU A 242 0.97 -5.99 -16.02
C GLU A 242 2.12 -6.76 -15.40
N ARG A 243 2.15 -8.03 -15.74
CA ARG A 243 3.14 -8.96 -15.24
C ARG A 243 4.45 -8.80 -15.98
N HIS A 244 5.51 -8.76 -15.18
CA HIS A 244 6.87 -8.60 -15.66
C HIS A 244 7.81 -9.49 -14.84
N PRO A 245 8.84 -10.12 -15.43
CA PRO A 245 9.71 -11.06 -14.71
C PRO A 245 10.31 -10.52 -13.41
N LEU A 246 10.71 -9.25 -13.39
CA LEU A 246 11.22 -8.60 -12.17
C LEU A 246 10.13 -8.43 -11.09
N LEU A 247 8.92 -8.04 -11.48
CA LEU A 247 7.79 -7.86 -10.57
C LEU A 247 7.30 -9.22 -10.05
N ASP A 248 7.31 -10.25 -10.88
CA ASP A 248 7.02 -11.63 -10.47
C ASP A 248 7.97 -12.08 -9.37
N HIS A 249 9.28 -11.88 -9.55
CA HIS A 249 10.26 -12.21 -8.52
C HIS A 249 10.02 -11.44 -7.22
N LEU A 250 9.76 -10.12 -7.32
CA LEU A 250 9.48 -9.27 -6.16
C LEU A 250 8.22 -9.73 -5.41
N MET A 251 7.12 -10.00 -6.12
CA MET A 251 5.86 -10.45 -5.54
C MET A 251 5.95 -11.85 -4.96
N MET A 252 6.76 -12.73 -5.55
CA MET A 252 7.10 -14.04 -4.99
C MET A 252 7.91 -13.94 -3.70
N VAL A 253 8.81 -12.95 -3.56
CA VAL A 253 9.53 -12.72 -2.30
C VAL A 253 8.59 -12.14 -1.25
N ILE A 254 7.80 -11.12 -1.62
CA ILE A 254 6.83 -10.47 -0.73
C ILE A 254 5.83 -11.48 -0.18
N THR A 255 5.27 -12.34 -1.02
CA THR A 255 4.23 -13.27 -0.58
C THR A 255 4.72 -14.28 0.45
N ARG A 256 6.04 -14.57 0.53
CA ARG A 256 6.61 -15.49 1.53
C ARG A 256 6.45 -14.95 2.95
N PHE A 257 6.44 -13.64 3.12
CA PHE A 257 6.15 -13.02 4.42
C PHE A 257 4.73 -13.35 4.90
N GLY A 258 3.80 -13.67 4.00
CA GLY A 258 2.43 -14.10 4.32
C GLY A 258 2.25 -15.61 4.47
N ASP A 259 3.32 -16.40 4.32
CA ASP A 259 3.23 -17.87 4.41
C ASP A 259 2.67 -18.32 5.77
N PHE A 260 1.90 -19.41 5.77
CA PHE A 260 1.23 -19.90 6.97
C PHE A 260 2.23 -20.21 8.09
N HIS A 261 3.34 -20.89 7.77
CA HIS A 261 4.33 -21.26 8.78
C HIS A 261 5.09 -20.03 9.29
N ALA A 262 5.45 -19.11 8.39
CA ALA A 262 6.08 -17.85 8.76
C ALA A 262 5.21 -17.05 9.76
N GLN A 263 3.92 -16.89 9.42
CA GLN A 263 2.95 -16.17 10.25
C GLN A 263 2.64 -16.89 11.56
N LEU A 264 2.57 -18.22 11.56
CA LEU A 264 2.36 -19.01 12.78
C LEU A 264 3.54 -18.88 13.74
N LEU A 265 4.78 -19.00 13.24
CA LEU A 265 5.98 -18.88 14.06
C LEU A 265 6.11 -17.49 14.68
N VAL A 266 5.88 -16.42 13.90
CA VAL A 266 5.96 -15.04 14.42
C VAL A 266 4.81 -14.73 15.39
N ALA A 267 3.62 -15.30 15.18
CA ALA A 267 2.49 -15.21 16.10
C ALA A 267 2.79 -15.89 17.45
N ILE A 268 3.33 -17.11 17.43
CA ILE A 268 3.76 -17.84 18.63
C ILE A 268 4.84 -17.05 19.35
N LEU A 269 5.87 -16.57 18.62
CA LEU A 269 6.93 -15.76 19.18
C LEU A 269 6.38 -14.49 19.87
N LEU A 270 5.47 -13.75 19.23
CA LEU A 270 4.85 -12.56 19.83
C LEU A 270 4.14 -12.91 21.15
N CYS A 271 3.36 -13.98 21.18
CA CYS A 271 2.69 -14.46 22.39
C CYS A 271 3.70 -14.86 23.48
N LEU A 272 4.75 -15.59 23.15
CA LEU A 272 5.80 -15.99 24.08
C LEU A 272 6.57 -14.79 24.64
N LEU A 273 6.90 -13.80 23.80
CA LEU A 273 7.55 -12.56 24.24
C LEU A 273 6.65 -11.75 25.18
N LEU A 274 5.36 -11.61 24.85
CA LEU A 274 4.41 -10.94 25.73
C LEU A 274 4.23 -11.67 27.06
N LEU A 275 4.24 -13.01 27.05
CA LEU A 275 4.23 -13.85 28.24
C LEU A 275 5.50 -13.65 29.09
N ALA A 276 6.68 -13.74 28.48
CA ALA A 276 7.97 -13.59 29.15
C ALA A 276 8.14 -12.18 29.75
N LEU A 277 7.65 -11.15 29.07
CA LEU A 277 7.64 -9.76 29.53
C LEU A 277 6.48 -9.44 30.49
N ARG A 278 5.71 -10.46 30.90
CA ARG A 278 4.58 -10.38 31.85
C ARG A 278 3.48 -9.41 31.42
N GLN A 279 3.30 -9.22 30.11
CA GLN A 279 2.30 -8.33 29.51
C GLN A 279 0.98 -9.08 29.22
N TRP A 280 0.35 -9.61 30.28
CA TRP A 280 -0.81 -10.51 30.18
C TRP A 280 -1.99 -9.96 29.39
N ARG A 281 -2.32 -8.67 29.55
CA ARG A 281 -3.46 -8.05 28.84
C ARG A 281 -3.17 -7.89 27.34
N ALA A 282 -1.93 -7.55 26.99
CA ALA A 282 -1.50 -7.48 25.60
C ALA A 282 -1.43 -8.88 24.98
N LEU A 283 -1.01 -9.89 25.75
CA LEU A 283 -1.05 -11.30 25.35
C LEU A 283 -2.48 -11.76 25.06
N LEU A 284 -3.44 -11.50 25.96
CA LEU A 284 -4.84 -11.87 25.73
C LEU A 284 -5.41 -11.19 24.49
N PHE A 285 -5.09 -9.91 24.28
CA PHE A 285 -5.51 -9.17 23.09
C PHE A 285 -4.91 -9.75 21.80
N ALA A 286 -3.57 -9.85 21.72
CA ALA A 286 -2.88 -10.33 20.54
C ALA A 286 -3.21 -11.80 20.26
N GLY A 287 -3.16 -12.65 21.29
CA GLY A 287 -3.45 -14.07 21.21
C GLY A 287 -4.88 -14.35 20.75
N SER A 288 -5.90 -13.66 21.31
CA SER A 288 -7.29 -13.84 20.85
C SER A 288 -7.51 -13.29 19.43
N THR A 289 -6.83 -12.21 19.04
CA THR A 289 -6.91 -11.67 17.67
C THR A 289 -6.35 -12.68 16.66
N LEU A 290 -5.16 -13.20 16.93
CA LEU A 290 -4.45 -14.15 16.07
C LEU A 290 -5.21 -15.49 15.98
N LEU A 291 -5.58 -16.06 17.14
CA LEU A 291 -6.32 -17.32 17.19
C LEU A 291 -7.71 -17.20 16.58
N GLY A 292 -8.45 -16.14 16.91
CA GLY A 292 -9.78 -15.88 16.35
C GLY A 292 -9.76 -15.73 14.83
N THR A 293 -8.74 -15.05 14.29
CA THR A 293 -8.58 -14.94 12.83
C THR A 293 -8.23 -16.28 12.19
N ALA A 294 -7.32 -17.06 12.79
CA ALA A 294 -6.92 -18.36 12.27
C ALA A 294 -8.09 -19.37 12.25
N LEU A 295 -8.83 -19.46 13.36
CA LEU A 295 -10.01 -20.32 13.47
C LEU A 295 -11.12 -19.87 12.51
N GLY A 296 -11.37 -18.55 12.42
CA GLY A 296 -12.34 -18.00 11.48
C GLY A 296 -11.97 -18.30 10.04
N ASN A 297 -10.70 -18.15 9.65
CA ASN A 297 -10.24 -18.43 8.29
C ASN A 297 -10.46 -19.91 7.95
N ALA A 298 -10.07 -20.83 8.84
CA ALA A 298 -10.25 -22.26 8.65
C ALA A 298 -11.73 -22.64 8.51
N ALA A 299 -12.59 -22.11 9.39
CA ALA A 299 -14.03 -22.37 9.37
C ALA A 299 -14.70 -21.85 8.08
N PHE A 300 -14.43 -20.59 7.71
CA PHE A 300 -15.05 -19.99 6.53
C PHE A 300 -14.53 -20.59 5.22
N LYS A 301 -13.26 -21.01 5.17
CA LYS A 301 -12.74 -21.77 4.02
C LYS A 301 -13.49 -23.08 3.79
N ALA A 302 -13.75 -23.83 4.86
CA ALA A 302 -14.53 -25.06 4.77
C ALA A 302 -16.00 -24.78 4.42
N PHE A 303 -16.57 -23.68 4.89
CA PHE A 303 -17.96 -23.32 4.66
C PHE A 303 -18.25 -22.87 3.21
N PHE A 304 -17.45 -21.95 2.66
CA PHE A 304 -17.70 -21.39 1.33
C PHE A 304 -17.18 -22.28 0.20
N ALA A 305 -16.12 -23.04 0.45
CA ALA A 305 -15.53 -23.96 -0.53
C ALA A 305 -15.24 -23.32 -1.91
N ARG A 306 -14.93 -22.01 -1.95
CA ARG A 306 -14.74 -21.26 -3.20
C ARG A 306 -13.49 -21.73 -3.95
N THR A 307 -13.63 -21.88 -5.26
CA THR A 307 -12.53 -22.20 -6.19
C THR A 307 -11.58 -21.00 -6.38
N ARG A 308 -10.33 -21.30 -6.74
CA ARG A 308 -9.30 -20.28 -7.05
C ARG A 308 -9.42 -19.81 -8.51
N PRO A 309 -8.82 -18.66 -8.86
CA PRO A 309 -8.65 -18.30 -10.26
C PRO A 309 -7.79 -19.32 -11.02
N GLU A 310 -8.12 -19.57 -12.28
CA GLU A 310 -7.43 -20.49 -13.18
C GLU A 310 -6.32 -19.76 -13.97
N VAL A 311 -5.36 -19.15 -13.25
CA VAL A 311 -4.23 -18.42 -13.86
C VAL A 311 -2.96 -19.27 -13.91
N LEU A 312 -2.84 -20.25 -13.02
CA LEU A 312 -1.68 -21.14 -12.91
C LEU A 312 -1.94 -22.43 -13.69
N ILE A 313 -0.87 -22.98 -14.30
CA ILE A 313 -0.92 -24.28 -14.99
C ILE A 313 -1.39 -25.39 -14.04
N ASP A 314 -0.92 -25.35 -12.78
CA ASP A 314 -1.34 -26.27 -11.72
C ASP A 314 -2.02 -25.50 -10.58
N PRO A 315 -3.36 -25.39 -10.58
CA PRO A 315 -4.10 -24.70 -9.53
C PRO A 315 -3.89 -25.36 -8.16
N LEU A 316 -3.73 -24.53 -7.13
CA LEU A 316 -3.65 -25.03 -5.76
C LEU A 316 -5.00 -25.68 -5.36
N GLN A 317 -4.95 -26.92 -4.89
CA GLN A 317 -6.12 -27.75 -4.52
C GLN A 317 -6.87 -27.27 -3.25
N THR A 318 -6.54 -26.09 -2.71
CA THR A 318 -7.13 -25.56 -1.47
C THR A 318 -8.09 -24.41 -1.76
N PHE A 319 -9.16 -24.30 -0.97
CA PHE A 319 -10.16 -23.24 -1.10
C PHE A 319 -9.57 -21.82 -0.98
N SER A 320 -10.17 -20.91 -1.74
CA SER A 320 -9.67 -19.54 -1.95
C SER A 320 -10.19 -18.55 -0.89
N PHE A 321 -11.44 -18.68 -0.46
CA PHE A 321 -12.14 -17.68 0.33
C PHE A 321 -12.31 -18.05 1.81
N PRO A 322 -11.92 -17.20 2.77
CA PRO A 322 -11.11 -15.99 2.63
C PRO A 322 -9.59 -16.29 2.53
N SER A 323 -8.82 -15.34 2.00
CA SER A 323 -7.37 -15.51 1.82
C SER A 323 -6.64 -15.60 3.17
N GLY A 324 -5.92 -16.72 3.38
CA GLY A 324 -5.15 -16.98 4.60
C GLY A 324 -3.93 -16.08 4.77
N HIS A 325 -3.20 -15.79 3.68
CA HIS A 325 -2.06 -14.86 3.70
C HIS A 325 -2.51 -13.45 4.09
N SER A 326 -3.64 -13.00 3.52
CA SER A 326 -4.24 -11.71 3.85
C SER A 326 -4.66 -11.68 5.33
N SER A 327 -5.49 -12.62 5.78
CA SER A 327 -6.02 -12.60 7.14
C SER A 327 -4.94 -12.73 8.22
N ALA A 328 -3.96 -13.63 8.04
CA ALA A 328 -2.88 -13.79 9.02
C ALA A 328 -2.00 -12.54 9.12
N SER A 329 -1.61 -11.97 7.97
CA SER A 329 -0.79 -10.76 7.93
C SER A 329 -1.51 -9.57 8.56
N PHE A 330 -2.78 -9.34 8.19
CA PHE A 330 -3.57 -8.26 8.79
C PHE A 330 -3.76 -8.49 10.30
N ALA A 331 -4.02 -9.71 10.78
CA ALA A 331 -4.18 -9.96 12.20
C ALA A 331 -2.91 -9.65 13.00
N PHE A 332 -1.76 -10.12 12.51
CA PHE A 332 -0.47 -9.88 13.16
C PHE A 332 -0.13 -8.38 13.19
N PHE A 333 -0.15 -7.72 12.03
CA PHE A 333 0.24 -6.31 11.97
C PHE A 333 -0.78 -5.40 12.66
N LEU A 334 -2.10 -5.61 12.51
CA LEU A 334 -3.10 -4.81 13.22
C LEU A 334 -2.98 -4.96 14.75
N ALA A 335 -2.66 -6.16 15.26
CA ALA A 335 -2.40 -6.35 16.68
C ALA A 335 -1.21 -5.47 17.14
N LEU A 336 -0.11 -5.46 16.39
CA LEU A 336 1.03 -4.57 16.67
C LEU A 336 0.64 -3.09 16.57
N GLY A 337 -0.12 -2.68 15.55
CA GLY A 337 -0.56 -1.30 15.36
C GLY A 337 -1.47 -0.80 16.49
N VAL A 338 -2.41 -1.64 16.94
CA VAL A 338 -3.28 -1.31 18.09
C VAL A 338 -2.45 -1.15 19.37
N LEU A 339 -1.51 -2.07 19.63
CA LEU A 339 -0.62 -2.02 20.79
C LEU A 339 0.30 -0.80 20.76
N ALA A 340 0.87 -0.45 19.60
CA ALA A 340 1.76 0.70 19.41
C ALA A 340 1.01 2.03 19.57
N GLY A 341 -0.25 2.08 19.15
CA GLY A 341 -1.11 3.25 19.33
C GLY A 341 -1.58 3.49 20.77
N ARG A 342 -1.45 2.52 21.68
CA ARG A 342 -1.91 2.72 23.07
C ARG A 342 -1.16 3.88 23.73
N GLY A 343 -1.87 4.67 24.54
CA GLY A 343 -1.31 5.86 25.21
C GLY A 343 -1.07 7.07 24.30
N GLN A 344 -1.19 6.94 22.99
CA GLN A 344 -0.98 8.03 22.03
C GLN A 344 -2.26 8.84 21.78
N PRO A 345 -2.17 10.09 21.27
CA PRO A 345 -3.35 10.82 20.81
C PRO A 345 -4.04 10.12 19.63
N PRO A 346 -5.35 10.38 19.38
CA PRO A 346 -6.12 9.69 18.34
C PRO A 346 -5.48 9.71 16.95
N ARG A 347 -4.86 10.83 16.56
CA ARG A 347 -4.18 10.95 15.27
C ARG A 347 -3.03 9.95 15.15
N MET A 348 -2.18 9.85 16.17
CA MET A 348 -1.07 8.90 16.18
C MET A 348 -1.55 7.45 16.27
N ARG A 349 -2.65 7.17 16.99
CA ARG A 349 -3.29 5.84 16.97
C ARG A 349 -3.65 5.41 15.56
N LEU A 350 -4.29 6.29 14.82
CA LEU A 350 -4.68 6.04 13.43
C LEU A 350 -3.43 5.91 12.52
N THR A 351 -2.39 6.71 12.76
CA THR A 351 -1.11 6.56 12.05
C THR A 351 -0.50 5.19 12.28
N TRP A 352 -0.45 4.67 13.51
CA TRP A 352 0.07 3.33 13.79
C TRP A 352 -0.76 2.22 13.13
N LEU A 353 -2.09 2.35 13.10
CA LEU A 353 -2.96 1.42 12.38
C LEU A 353 -2.71 1.44 10.87
N LEU A 354 -2.58 2.64 10.29
CA LEU A 354 -2.24 2.80 8.87
C LEU A 354 -0.89 2.16 8.57
N LEU A 355 0.17 2.52 9.30
CA LEU A 355 1.52 2.00 9.11
C LEU A 355 1.58 0.48 9.26
N ALA A 356 0.85 -0.08 10.23
CA ALA A 356 0.73 -1.53 10.40
C ALA A 356 -0.01 -2.20 9.23
N SER A 357 -1.03 -1.56 8.67
CA SER A 357 -1.79 -2.13 7.56
C SER A 357 -1.01 -2.19 6.24
N LEU A 358 0.00 -1.34 6.05
CA LEU A 358 0.79 -1.27 4.81
C LEU A 358 1.49 -2.59 4.44
N PRO A 359 2.34 -3.21 5.29
CA PRO A 359 2.96 -4.49 4.95
C PRO A 359 1.94 -5.60 4.75
N ALA A 360 0.85 -5.62 5.52
CA ALA A 360 -0.24 -6.58 5.33
C ALA A 360 -0.92 -6.41 3.96
N ALA A 361 -1.20 -5.17 3.54
CA ALA A 361 -1.79 -4.84 2.25
C ALA A 361 -0.86 -5.26 1.10
N VAL A 362 0.45 -5.03 1.21
CA VAL A 362 1.42 -5.44 0.18
C VAL A 362 1.47 -6.97 0.01
N ILE A 363 1.45 -7.73 1.11
CA ILE A 363 1.36 -9.20 1.09
C ILE A 363 0.00 -9.67 0.52
N ALA A 364 -1.07 -8.98 0.85
CA ALA A 364 -2.41 -9.25 0.32
C ALA A 364 -2.48 -9.04 -1.19
N SER A 365 -2.01 -7.89 -1.69
CA SER A 365 -1.96 -7.53 -3.11
C SER A 365 -1.08 -8.49 -3.91
N SER A 366 0.02 -8.99 -3.34
CA SER A 366 0.86 -9.99 -4.04
C SER A 366 0.10 -11.28 -4.36
N ARG A 367 -0.97 -11.62 -3.62
CA ARG A 367 -1.80 -12.81 -3.92
C ARG A 367 -2.70 -12.61 -5.15
N VAL A 368 -3.24 -11.40 -5.32
CA VAL A 368 -4.01 -11.05 -6.53
C VAL A 368 -3.07 -11.01 -7.73
N TYR A 369 -1.89 -10.39 -7.56
CA TYR A 369 -0.88 -10.33 -8.62
C TYR A 369 -0.41 -11.70 -9.09
N LEU A 370 -0.12 -12.62 -8.16
CA LEU A 370 0.31 -13.97 -8.51
C LEU A 370 -0.83 -14.85 -9.06
N GLY A 371 -2.07 -14.34 -9.13
CA GLY A 371 -3.22 -15.03 -9.71
C GLY A 371 -3.81 -16.16 -8.86
N VAL A 372 -3.47 -16.22 -7.57
CA VAL A 372 -3.88 -17.35 -6.70
C VAL A 372 -5.14 -17.08 -5.87
N HIS A 373 -5.58 -15.83 -5.82
CA HIS A 373 -6.74 -15.38 -5.05
C HIS A 373 -7.49 -14.31 -5.80
N TRP A 374 -8.81 -14.32 -5.66
CA TRP A 374 -9.65 -13.24 -6.10
C TRP A 374 -9.45 -12.00 -5.21
N PRO A 375 -9.60 -10.79 -5.77
CA PRO A 375 -9.62 -9.55 -4.99
C PRO A 375 -10.52 -9.59 -3.74
N THR A 376 -11.74 -10.11 -3.87
CA THR A 376 -12.68 -10.25 -2.75
C THR A 376 -12.18 -11.24 -1.69
N ASP A 377 -11.45 -12.30 -2.04
CA ASP A 377 -10.84 -13.22 -1.05
C ASP A 377 -9.87 -12.48 -0.12
N VAL A 378 -9.10 -11.57 -0.71
CA VAL A 378 -8.08 -10.78 -0.02
C VAL A 378 -8.72 -9.73 0.88
N ILE A 379 -9.76 -9.05 0.38
CA ILE A 379 -10.55 -8.08 1.17
C ILE A 379 -11.25 -8.81 2.33
N ALA A 380 -11.86 -9.97 2.08
CA ALA A 380 -12.51 -10.79 3.11
C ALA A 380 -11.51 -11.22 4.20
N GLY A 381 -10.29 -11.58 3.83
CA GLY A 381 -9.22 -11.88 4.79
C GLY A 381 -8.88 -10.68 5.68
N ALA A 382 -8.75 -9.49 5.10
CA ALA A 382 -8.48 -8.26 5.84
C ALA A 382 -9.64 -7.85 6.77
N LEU A 383 -10.89 -8.00 6.32
CA LEU A 383 -12.09 -7.72 7.09
C LEU A 383 -12.28 -8.73 8.25
N LEU A 384 -11.96 -10.01 8.03
CA LEU A 384 -11.96 -11.03 9.07
C LEU A 384 -10.96 -10.68 10.18
N ALA A 385 -9.72 -10.36 9.82
CA ALA A 385 -8.68 -9.96 10.76
C ALA A 385 -9.05 -8.67 11.51
N SER A 386 -9.62 -7.69 10.80
CA SER A 386 -10.08 -6.43 11.39
C SER A 386 -11.22 -6.65 12.39
N SER A 387 -12.16 -7.54 12.06
CA SER A 387 -13.27 -7.92 12.94
C SER A 387 -12.76 -8.62 14.20
N ALA A 388 -11.91 -9.64 14.04
CA ALA A 388 -11.31 -10.35 15.17
C ALA A 388 -10.51 -9.40 16.07
N CYS A 389 -9.69 -8.53 15.48
CA CYS A 389 -8.92 -7.52 16.21
C CYS A 389 -9.82 -6.54 16.99
N ALA A 390 -10.88 -6.02 16.37
CA ALA A 390 -11.81 -5.10 17.01
C ALA A 390 -12.60 -5.78 18.14
N ILE A 391 -13.09 -7.01 17.94
CA ILE A 391 -13.76 -7.82 18.96
C ILE A 391 -12.83 -8.07 20.13
N SER A 392 -11.62 -8.56 19.88
CA SER A 392 -10.60 -8.80 20.91
C SER A 392 -10.29 -7.55 21.71
N LEU A 393 -10.20 -6.38 21.04
CA LEU A 393 -9.98 -5.11 21.72
C LEU A 393 -11.16 -4.76 22.63
N VAL A 394 -12.40 -4.89 22.14
CA VAL A 394 -13.63 -4.65 22.93
C VAL A 394 -13.66 -5.54 24.17
N LEU A 395 -13.42 -6.85 24.00
CA LEU A 395 -13.46 -7.82 25.09
C LEU A 395 -12.40 -7.54 26.16
N VAL A 396 -11.16 -7.29 25.75
CA VAL A 396 -10.07 -7.02 26.68
C VAL A 396 -10.28 -5.70 27.42
N GLN A 397 -10.78 -4.67 26.74
CA GLN A 397 -10.95 -3.35 27.34
C GLN A 397 -12.30 -3.11 28.03
N TRP A 398 -13.21 -4.11 28.02
CA TRP A 398 -14.58 -3.98 28.52
C TRP A 398 -14.67 -3.41 29.93
N ARG A 399 -13.77 -3.85 30.83
CA ARG A 399 -13.71 -3.38 32.22
C ARG A 399 -12.61 -2.37 32.48
N THR A 400 -11.46 -2.53 31.83
CA THR A 400 -10.26 -1.71 32.08
C THR A 400 -9.54 -1.41 30.78
N PRO A 401 -9.08 -0.17 30.56
CA PRO A 401 -8.39 0.19 29.32
C PRO A 401 -7.12 -0.65 29.14
N LEU A 402 -6.82 -1.01 27.89
CA LEU A 402 -5.57 -1.67 27.54
C LEU A 402 -4.41 -0.68 27.68
N GLN A 403 -3.47 -0.99 28.58
CA GLN A 403 -2.34 -0.12 28.91
C GLN A 403 -1.28 -0.10 27.79
N PRO A 404 -0.56 1.02 27.62
CA PRO A 404 0.56 1.09 26.68
C PRO A 404 1.71 0.18 27.10
N LEU A 405 2.36 -0.44 26.12
CA LEU A 405 3.60 -1.18 26.34
C LEU A 405 4.77 -0.21 26.55
N SER A 406 5.73 -0.61 27.38
CA SER A 406 6.93 0.20 27.62
C SER A 406 7.83 0.27 26.37
N ALA A 407 8.63 1.33 26.23
CA ALA A 407 9.59 1.44 25.12
C ALA A 407 10.59 0.27 25.10
N ARG A 408 11.02 -0.22 26.27
CA ARG A 408 11.91 -1.39 26.39
C ARG A 408 11.27 -2.68 25.87
N THR A 409 9.96 -2.81 26.01
CA THR A 409 9.20 -3.94 25.46
C THR A 409 9.23 -3.90 23.93
N TRP A 410 9.06 -2.72 23.34
CA TRP A 410 9.11 -2.53 21.89
C TRP A 410 10.50 -2.76 21.29
N THR A 411 11.57 -2.41 22.00
CA THR A 411 12.95 -2.71 21.57
C THR A 411 13.28 -4.19 21.55
N ILE A 412 12.44 -5.04 22.14
CA ILE A 412 12.58 -6.50 22.08
C ILE A 412 11.60 -7.07 21.04
N ILE A 413 10.30 -6.78 21.20
CA ILE A 413 9.24 -7.39 20.37
C ILE A 413 9.46 -7.14 18.89
N LEU A 414 9.59 -5.87 18.48
CA LEU A 414 9.63 -5.52 17.07
C LEU A 414 10.86 -6.10 16.35
N PRO A 415 12.11 -5.89 16.81
CA PRO A 415 13.26 -6.43 16.10
C PRO A 415 13.30 -7.96 16.14
N THR A 416 12.89 -8.62 17.22
CA THR A 416 12.91 -10.10 17.27
C THR A 416 11.86 -10.70 16.34
N CYS A 417 10.65 -10.14 16.29
CA CYS A 417 9.62 -10.59 15.33
C CYS A 417 10.04 -10.35 13.87
N LEU A 418 10.57 -9.16 13.56
CA LEU A 418 11.06 -8.85 12.22
C LEU A 418 12.26 -9.72 11.83
N LEU A 419 13.20 -9.95 12.75
CA LEU A 419 14.34 -10.81 12.51
C LEU A 419 13.89 -12.23 12.18
N LEU A 420 12.98 -12.83 12.98
CA LEU A 420 12.44 -14.16 12.71
C LEU A 420 11.75 -14.22 11.35
N LEU A 421 10.94 -13.21 11.03
CA LEU A 421 10.20 -13.17 9.77
C LEU A 421 11.16 -13.06 8.57
N CYS A 422 12.19 -12.21 8.66
CA CYS A 422 13.22 -12.07 7.62
C CYS A 422 14.10 -13.30 7.50
N THR A 423 14.54 -13.92 8.61
CA THR A 423 15.40 -15.11 8.56
C THR A 423 14.64 -16.32 8.05
N TYR A 424 13.39 -16.51 8.47
CA TYR A 424 12.55 -17.61 7.97
C TYR A 424 12.27 -17.48 6.47
N THR A 425 11.91 -16.27 6.02
CA THR A 425 11.64 -16.02 4.60
C THR A 425 12.90 -16.13 3.73
N ALA A 426 14.08 -15.79 4.26
CA ALA A 426 15.36 -16.00 3.58
C ALA A 426 15.81 -17.46 3.57
N TRP A 427 15.53 -18.21 4.65
CA TRP A 427 15.91 -19.62 4.80
C TRP A 427 15.07 -20.55 3.93
N THR A 428 13.78 -20.24 3.76
CA THR A 428 12.89 -21.04 2.93
C THR A 428 13.30 -20.93 1.45
N SER A 429 13.89 -22.03 0.95
CA SER A 429 14.44 -22.14 -0.40
C SER A 429 13.41 -21.79 -1.48
N PRO A 430 13.84 -21.30 -2.68
CA PRO A 430 12.95 -20.99 -3.80
C PRO A 430 12.14 -22.15 -4.40
N GLY A 431 12.01 -23.30 -3.72
CA GLY A 431 11.30 -24.48 -4.19
C GLY A 431 9.85 -24.23 -4.66
N ASN A 432 9.23 -23.13 -4.21
CA ASN A 432 7.90 -22.69 -4.67
C ASN A 432 7.88 -21.97 -6.03
N GLN A 433 9.03 -21.73 -6.68
CA GLN A 433 9.07 -21.17 -8.05
C GLN A 433 8.36 -22.08 -9.07
N GLN A 434 8.31 -23.39 -8.83
CA GLN A 434 7.57 -24.32 -9.70
C GLN A 434 6.05 -24.16 -9.60
N LEU A 435 5.52 -23.62 -8.49
CA LEU A 435 4.07 -23.42 -8.28
C LEU A 435 3.53 -22.19 -9.03
N TYR A 436 4.39 -21.24 -9.40
CA TYR A 436 4.02 -20.04 -10.14
C TYR A 436 4.44 -20.17 -11.60
N ARG A 437 4.02 -21.28 -12.23
CA ARG A 437 4.13 -21.47 -13.68
C ARG A 437 2.84 -21.00 -14.33
N TYR A 438 3.01 -20.18 -15.35
CA TYR A 438 1.93 -19.57 -16.10
C TYR A 438 1.96 -20.15 -17.50
N GLU A 439 0.80 -20.29 -18.12
CA GLU A 439 0.73 -20.63 -19.54
C GLU A 439 1.52 -19.59 -20.34
N ALA A 440 2.36 -20.05 -21.27
CA ALA A 440 3.06 -19.15 -22.16
C ALA A 440 2.01 -18.44 -23.03
N VAL A 441 2.00 -17.11 -23.02
CA VAL A 441 1.24 -16.32 -23.99
C VAL A 441 1.80 -16.71 -25.37
N GLU A 442 1.00 -17.36 -26.21
CA GLU A 442 1.36 -17.62 -27.60
C GLU A 442 1.69 -16.27 -28.26
N GLN A 443 2.97 -16.05 -28.57
CA GLN A 443 3.33 -14.95 -29.44
C GLN A 443 2.63 -15.19 -30.79
N PRO A 444 1.91 -14.20 -31.35
CA PRO A 444 1.34 -14.37 -32.68
C PRO A 444 2.48 -14.75 -33.64
N PRO A 445 2.28 -15.72 -34.55
CA PRO A 445 3.34 -16.19 -35.42
C PRO A 445 3.93 -15.00 -36.16
N GLN A 446 5.23 -14.76 -35.97
CA GLN A 446 5.97 -13.87 -36.85
C GLN A 446 5.78 -14.42 -38.25
N VAL A 447 5.01 -13.70 -39.07
CA VAL A 447 4.95 -13.95 -40.51
C VAL A 447 6.37 -13.68 -41.00
N SER A 448 7.16 -14.73 -41.14
CA SER A 448 8.44 -14.69 -41.80
C SER A 448 8.17 -14.34 -43.26
N GLY A 449 8.33 -13.07 -43.58
CA GLY A 449 8.43 -12.59 -44.95
C GLY A 449 9.74 -13.12 -45.53
N ASP A 450 9.77 -14.38 -45.94
CA ASP A 450 10.80 -14.86 -46.84
C ASP A 450 10.36 -16.13 -47.58
N ARG A 451 10.06 -15.94 -48.87
CA ARG A 451 10.01 -16.87 -50.02
C ARG A 451 8.75 -16.72 -50.89
N LEU A 452 8.55 -15.50 -51.40
CA LEU A 452 8.11 -15.32 -52.78
C LEU A 452 9.35 -15.38 -53.69
N GLU A 453 9.89 -16.58 -53.89
CA GLU A 453 10.85 -16.81 -54.98
C GLU A 453 10.87 -18.29 -55.33
N LYS A 454 9.95 -18.67 -56.23
CA LYS A 454 10.09 -19.77 -57.20
C LYS A 454 8.82 -19.81 -58.04
N ALA A 455 8.77 -18.91 -59.02
CA ALA A 455 7.91 -19.03 -60.18
C ALA A 455 8.76 -18.75 -61.42
N HIS A 456 8.96 -19.79 -62.23
CA HIS A 456 9.33 -19.79 -63.65
C HIS A 456 10.79 -19.45 -64.02
N PRO A 457 11.32 -20.00 -65.14
CA PRO A 457 10.64 -20.48 -66.35
C PRO A 457 10.07 -21.91 -66.26
#